data_AF-A0A672K9L5-F1
#
_entry.id   AF-A0A672K9L5-F1
#
_cell.length_a   1.000
_cell.length_b   1.000
_cell.length_c   1.000
_cell.angle_alpha   90.00
_cell.angle_beta   90.00
_cell.angle_gamma   90.00
#
_symmetry.space_group_name_H-M   'P 1'
#
loop_
_entity.id
_entity.type
_entity.pdbx_description
1 polymer ?
#
loop_
_entity_poly.entity_id
_entity_poly.type
_entity_poly.pdbx_seq_one_letter_code
_entity_poly.pdbx_strand_id
1 'polypeptide(L)' 'MAAGSAGVSGHNSGSSPRLESTLDRRFQTVSNTMESIQGLSVWCIENKKYHSLVVRYWMRWLRKCE' A
#
# COMPACT_ATOMS: atom_id res chain seq x y z
N MET A 1 -31.82 -3.46 26.03
CA MET A 1 -30.79 -2.96 25.10
C MET A 1 -29.48 -2.88 25.83
N ALA A 2 -28.48 -3.67 25.46
CA ALA A 2 -27.08 -3.52 25.88
C ALA A 2 -26.18 -4.17 24.83
N ALA A 3 -25.21 -3.40 24.35
CA ALA A 3 -24.37 -3.67 23.19
C ALA A 3 -23.35 -4.78 23.45
N GLY A 4 -23.42 -5.86 22.66
CA GLY A 4 -22.33 -6.80 22.49
C GLY A 4 -21.50 -6.37 21.28
N SER A 5 -20.44 -5.60 21.52
CA SER A 5 -19.41 -5.31 20.51
C SER A 5 -18.67 -6.59 20.16
N ALA A 6 -19.18 -7.35 19.20
CA ALA A 6 -18.47 -8.45 18.59
C ALA A 6 -17.25 -7.88 17.85
N GLY A 7 -16.08 -8.33 18.27
CA GLY A 7 -14.78 -7.79 17.87
C GLY A 7 -14.66 -7.60 16.37
N VAL A 8 -14.07 -6.45 16.01
CA VAL A 8 -13.44 -6.28 14.70
C VAL A 8 -12.37 -7.36 14.60
N SER A 9 -12.72 -8.48 13.95
CA SER A 9 -11.76 -9.44 13.47
C SER A 9 -10.99 -8.70 12.37
N GLY A 10 -9.91 -8.04 12.80
CA GLY A 10 -8.93 -7.45 11.91
C GLY A 10 -8.42 -8.57 11.05
N HIS A 11 -8.94 -8.64 9.83
CA HIS A 11 -8.45 -9.54 8.81
C HIS A 11 -7.01 -9.11 8.56
N ASN A 12 -6.07 -9.78 9.24
CA ASN A 12 -4.67 -9.78 8.87
C ASN A 12 -4.60 -10.49 7.52
N SER A 13 -4.99 -9.75 6.48
CA SER A 13 -4.84 -10.12 5.09
C SER A 13 -3.34 -10.26 4.91
N GLY A 14 -2.87 -11.50 5.01
CA GLY A 14 -1.47 -11.84 4.85
C GLY A 14 -0.94 -11.08 3.64
N SER A 15 0.00 -10.19 3.89
CA SER A 15 0.65 -9.44 2.83
C SER A 15 1.31 -10.49 1.95
N SER A 16 0.83 -10.61 0.70
CA SER A 16 1.41 -11.58 -0.21
C SER A 16 2.83 -11.08 -0.52
N PRO A 17 3.90 -11.88 -0.34
CA PRO A 17 5.27 -11.42 -0.55
C PRO A 17 5.49 -10.84 -1.96
N ARG A 18 4.73 -11.33 -2.94
CA ARG A 18 4.69 -10.79 -4.32
C ARG A 18 4.26 -9.32 -4.39
N LEU A 19 3.31 -8.92 -3.55
CA LEU A 19 2.80 -7.54 -3.50
C LEU A 19 3.83 -6.62 -2.85
N GLU A 20 4.49 -7.08 -1.78
CA GLU A 20 5.55 -6.33 -1.11
C GLU A 20 6.73 -6.09 -2.04
N SER A 21 7.20 -7.11 -2.77
CA SER A 21 8.25 -6.94 -3.78
C SER A 21 7.85 -5.99 -4.92
N THR A 22 6.56 -5.98 -5.30
CA THR A 22 6.04 -5.07 -6.33
C THR A 22 6.04 -3.63 -5.83
N LEU A 23 5.61 -3.39 -4.59
CA LEU A 23 5.64 -2.08 -3.94
C LEU A 23 7.07 -1.55 -3.83
N ASP A 24 8.00 -2.39 -3.36
CA ASP A 24 9.39 -2.00 -3.19
C ASP A 24 10.02 -1.58 -4.53
N ARG A 25 9.84 -2.40 -5.57
CA ARG A 25 10.32 -2.06 -6.92
C ARG A 25 9.69 -0.78 -7.45
N ARG A 26 8.37 -0.62 -7.31
CA ARG A 26 7.66 0.59 -7.80
C ARG A 26 8.12 1.86 -7.09
N PHE A 27 8.32 1.80 -5.78
CA PHE A 27 8.80 2.95 -4.99
C PHE A 27 10.28 3.26 -5.23
N GLN A 28 11.09 2.28 -5.58
CA GLN A 28 12.47 2.51 -6.00
C GLN A 28 12.57 3.15 -7.39
N THR A 29 11.69 2.79 -8.31
CA THR A 29 11.74 3.25 -9.72
C THR A 29 10.92 4.51 -9.98
N VAL A 30 10.14 4.99 -9.01
CA VAL A 30 9.32 6.19 -9.20
C VAL A 30 10.23 7.41 -9.43
N SER A 31 9.87 8.22 -10.40
CA SER A 31 10.62 9.42 -10.81
C SER A 31 9.66 10.60 -10.97
N ASN A 32 10.21 11.79 -11.19
CA ASN A 32 9.45 13.03 -11.35
C ASN A 32 8.81 13.22 -12.74
N THR A 33 8.78 12.18 -13.58
CA THR A 33 8.08 12.24 -14.87
C THR A 33 6.59 11.99 -14.69
N MET A 34 5.76 12.59 -15.55
CA MET A 34 4.30 12.42 -15.51
C MET A 34 3.91 10.95 -15.64
N GLU A 35 4.55 10.23 -16.56
CA GLU A 35 4.31 8.83 -16.86
C GLU A 35 4.63 7.91 -15.68
N SER A 36 5.69 8.22 -14.94
CA SER A 36 6.09 7.47 -13.74
C SER A 36 5.08 7.67 -12.61
N ILE A 37 4.70 8.92 -12.34
CA ILE A 37 3.74 9.27 -11.29
C ILE A 37 2.34 8.72 -11.62
N GLN A 38 1.89 8.88 -12.88
CA GLN A 38 0.60 8.35 -13.33
C GLN A 38 0.58 6.83 -13.30
N GLY A 39 1.63 6.16 -13.78
CA GLY A 39 1.75 4.72 -13.76
C GLY A 39 1.71 4.13 -12.34
N LEU A 40 2.23 4.85 -11.34
CA LEU A 40 2.09 4.49 -9.94
C LEU A 40 0.66 4.72 -9.43
N SER A 41 0.08 5.89 -9.72
CA SER A 41 -1.28 6.26 -9.30
C SER A 41 -2.34 5.28 -9.82
N VAL A 42 -2.32 4.96 -11.11
CA VAL A 42 -3.24 4.00 -11.74
C VAL A 42 -3.14 2.63 -11.06
N TRP A 43 -1.91 2.15 -10.82
CA TRP A 43 -1.72 0.86 -10.16
C TRP A 43 -2.25 0.84 -8.72
N CYS A 44 -2.08 1.94 -7.98
CA CYS A 44 -2.66 2.07 -6.63
C CYS A 44 -4.20 2.00 -6.66
N ILE A 45 -4.84 2.61 -7.66
CA ILE A 45 -6.30 2.57 -7.85
C ILE A 45 -6.76 1.14 -8.19
N GLU A 46 -6.08 0.45 -9.09
CA GLU A 46 -6.37 -0.95 -9.45
C GLU A 46 -6.21 -1.91 -8.25
N ASN A 47 -5.25 -1.63 -7.37
CA ASN A 47 -4.92 -2.44 -6.21
C ASN A 47 -5.51 -1.90 -4.89
N LYS A 48 -6.57 -1.08 -4.95
CA LYS A 48 -7.17 -0.39 -3.78
C LYS A 48 -7.57 -1.28 -2.60
N LYS A 49 -7.81 -2.58 -2.83
CA LYS A 49 -8.03 -3.57 -1.75
C LYS A 49 -6.86 -3.67 -0.78
N TYR A 50 -5.66 -3.27 -1.20
CA TYR A 50 -4.44 -3.27 -0.40
C TYR A 50 -4.01 -1.88 0.06
N HIS A 51 -4.90 -0.88 0.01
CA HIS A 51 -4.58 0.53 0.29
C HIS A 51 -3.80 0.73 1.61
N SER A 52 -4.19 0.05 2.69
CA SER A 52 -3.49 0.18 3.98
C SER A 52 -2.03 -0.28 3.91
N LEU A 53 -1.74 -1.34 3.13
CA LEU A 53 -0.39 -1.85 2.93
C LEU A 53 0.44 -0.89 2.06
N VAL A 54 -0.15 -0.37 0.99
CA VAL A 54 0.48 0.61 0.09
C VAL A 54 0.94 1.83 0.88
N VAL A 55 0.05 2.42 1.68
CA VAL A 55 0.36 3.59 2.52
C VAL A 55 1.44 3.28 3.55
N ARG A 56 1.37 2.11 4.21
CA ARG A 56 2.38 1.70 5.20
C ARG A 56 3.77 1.58 4.59
N TYR A 57 3.88 0.99 3.40
CA TYR A 57 5.15 0.86 2.68
C TYR A 57 5.64 2.21 2.12
N TRP A 58 4.74 3.05 1.62
CA TRP A 58 5.07 4.41 1.18
C TRP A 58 5.72 5.21 2.31
N MET A 59 5.12 5.23 3.50
CA MET A 59 5.68 5.92 4.67
C MET A 59 7.02 5.34 5.13
N ARG A 60 7.29 4.06 4.88
CA ARG A 60 8.61 3.46 5.13
C ARG A 60 9.63 3.94 4.11
N TRP A 61 9.27 3.99 2.84
CA TRP A 61 10.14 4.47 1.76
C TRP A 61 10.43 5.97 1.86
N LEU A 62 9.43 6.79 2.20
CA LEU A 62 9.60 8.23 2.39
C LEU A 62 10.68 8.56 3.43
N ARG A 63 10.72 7.82 4.54
CA ARG A 63 11.75 7.93 5.59
C ARG A 63 13.15 7.49 5.15
N LYS A 64 13.28 6.74 4.06
CA LYS A 64 14.58 6.36 3.48
C LYS A 64 15.10 7.38 2.47
N CYS A 65 14.22 8.20 1.92
CA CYS A 65 14.54 9.19 0.89
C CYS A 65 14.97 10.55 1.46
N GLU A 66 15.36 10.60 2.74
CA GLU A 66 16.00 11.76 3.38
C GLU A 66 17.49 11.83 3.05
#